data_AF-A0A523R8W8-F1
#
_entry.id   AF-A0A523R8W8-F1
#
_cell.length_a   1.000
_cell.length_b   1.000
_cell.length_c   1.000
_cell.angle_alpha   90.00
_cell.angle_beta   90.00
_cell.angle_gamma   90.00
#
_symmetry.space_group_name_H-M   'P 1'
#
loop_
_entity.id
_entity.type
_entity.pdbx_description
1 polymer ?
#
loop_
_entity_poly.entity_id
_entity_poly.type
_entity_poly.pdbx_seq_one_letter_code
_entity_poly.pdbx_strand_id
1 'polypeptide(L)'
;MEIWYYVNKISINKEVNNFIHAIIRDFTLCVRVDKGSSENLKPGTGLCSGCHFNTNQNICNKIESILSVRVAKDLLRYSKALTWLLNLEKIDINLVKTIAPYVISHRVKFTTRELEKSPYWGNPYAFSKSILDIIQKRFINRADCYQIAERFRDGESKSDDLTTLKNYQKNDLIVKYDLIPFVNSINNKKYPKIAQKIKEAAKNGEIEVLASVRNDLLENIDFPNRAYLINLCNQELYKQTVSDYIFKYVNNKEIWADIVSEIPKLDKPLKEAFMRRQTKQIRTEDLLIEINVTGTNDDSLVNIQISGGSEALRLRKIIEQLDYIQREE
;
A
#
# COMPACT_ATOMS: atom_id res chain seq x y z
N MET A 1 17.46 0.95 18.65
CA MET A 1 16.25 1.26 17.82
C MET A 1 16.36 0.67 16.40
N GLU A 2 17.38 -0.17 16.12
CA GLU A 2 17.69 -0.70 14.78
C GLU A 2 16.85 -1.93 14.39
N ILE A 3 16.36 -2.72 15.37
CA ILE A 3 15.53 -3.90 15.08
C ILE A 3 14.28 -3.53 14.26
N TRP A 4 13.59 -2.44 14.62
CA TRP A 4 12.40 -2.00 13.88
C TRP A 4 12.71 -1.54 12.45
N TYR A 5 13.94 -1.09 12.17
CA TYR A 5 14.37 -0.79 10.80
C TYR A 5 14.38 -2.06 9.95
N TYR A 6 14.98 -3.16 10.44
CA TYR A 6 15.00 -4.45 9.75
C TYR A 6 13.60 -5.06 9.64
N VAL A 7 12.82 -5.04 10.72
CA VAL A 7 11.42 -5.52 10.71
C VAL A 7 10.59 -4.79 9.67
N ASN A 8 10.74 -3.47 9.54
CA ASN A 8 9.95 -2.69 8.59
C ASN A 8 10.27 -3.02 7.12
N LYS A 9 11.49 -3.49 6.82
CA LYS A 9 11.90 -3.93 5.48
C LYS A 9 11.29 -5.27 5.03
N ILE A 10 10.73 -6.05 5.95
CA ILE A 10 10.02 -7.28 5.58
C ILE A 10 8.91 -6.96 4.58
N SER A 11 8.98 -7.63 3.43
CA SER A 11 8.05 -7.43 2.32
C SER A 11 6.67 -8.00 2.64
N ILE A 12 5.63 -7.36 2.10
CA ILE A 12 4.23 -7.76 2.25
C ILE A 12 3.69 -8.04 0.86
N ASN A 13 3.05 -9.19 0.68
CA ASN A 13 2.35 -9.50 -0.56
C ASN A 13 0.90 -8.99 -0.52
N LYS A 14 0.28 -8.86 -1.70
CA LYS A 14 -1.10 -8.35 -1.82
C LYS A 14 -2.12 -9.27 -1.12
N GLU A 15 -1.88 -10.57 -1.11
CA GLU A 15 -2.76 -11.56 -0.50
C GLU A 15 -2.87 -11.37 1.02
N VAL A 16 -1.74 -11.18 1.71
CA VAL A 16 -1.67 -10.86 3.14
C VAL A 16 -2.39 -9.55 3.45
N ASN A 17 -2.20 -8.52 2.62
CA ASN A 17 -2.89 -7.25 2.80
C ASN A 17 -4.42 -7.42 2.65
N ASN A 18 -4.87 -8.17 1.64
CA ASN A 18 -6.29 -8.50 1.43
C ASN A 18 -6.85 -9.32 2.60
N PHE A 19 -6.06 -10.23 3.18
CA PHE A 19 -6.49 -11.03 4.32
C PHE A 19 -6.64 -10.20 5.59
N ILE A 20 -5.67 -9.33 5.90
CA ILE A 20 -5.77 -8.37 7.02
C ILE A 20 -6.99 -7.47 6.81
N HIS A 21 -7.19 -6.96 5.59
CA HIS A 21 -8.37 -6.16 5.26
C HIS A 21 -9.67 -6.96 5.47
N ALA A 22 -9.72 -8.22 5.04
CA ALA A 22 -10.88 -9.08 5.22
C ALA A 22 -11.22 -9.28 6.70
N ILE A 23 -10.21 -9.51 7.56
CA ILE A 23 -10.39 -9.57 9.01
C ILE A 23 -11.08 -8.30 9.52
N ILE A 24 -10.54 -7.12 9.22
CA ILE A 24 -11.12 -5.86 9.74
C ILE A 24 -12.55 -5.64 9.23
N ARG A 25 -12.77 -5.87 7.93
CA ARG A 25 -14.08 -5.62 7.31
C ARG A 25 -15.15 -6.60 7.76
N ASP A 26 -14.85 -7.89 7.93
CA ASP A 26 -15.85 -8.86 8.42
C ASP A 26 -16.31 -8.55 9.86
N PHE A 27 -15.48 -7.91 10.68
CA PHE A 27 -15.86 -7.40 12.01
C PHE A 27 -16.67 -6.09 11.97
N THR A 28 -16.48 -5.28 10.93
CA THR A 28 -17.01 -3.90 10.86
C THR A 28 -18.31 -3.82 10.07
N LEU A 29 -18.40 -4.55 8.96
CA LEU A 29 -19.48 -4.41 8.00
C LEU A 29 -20.83 -4.89 8.54
N CYS A 30 -21.87 -4.14 8.23
CA CYS A 30 -23.27 -4.52 8.43
C CYS A 30 -24.12 -3.93 7.31
N VAL A 31 -25.13 -4.69 6.87
CA VAL A 31 -26.03 -4.24 5.80
C VAL A 31 -27.08 -3.22 6.27
N ARG A 32 -27.30 -3.12 7.59
CA ARG A 32 -28.41 -2.35 8.19
C ARG A 32 -27.99 -1.04 8.84
N VAL A 33 -26.78 -0.99 9.39
CA VAL A 33 -26.27 0.17 10.14
C VAL A 33 -24.77 0.32 9.95
N ASP A 34 -24.28 1.54 10.13
CA ASP A 34 -22.86 1.74 10.42
C ASP A 34 -22.59 1.42 11.89
N LYS A 35 -21.95 0.27 12.14
CA LYS A 35 -21.63 -0.19 13.50
C LYS A 35 -20.60 0.68 14.22
N GLY A 36 -19.80 1.46 13.50
CA GLY A 36 -18.87 2.42 14.11
C GLY A 36 -19.58 3.59 14.76
N SER A 37 -20.77 3.92 14.27
CA SER A 37 -21.55 5.11 14.64
C SER A 37 -22.85 4.78 15.39
N SER A 38 -23.24 3.51 15.46
CA SER A 38 -24.48 3.05 16.11
C SER A 38 -24.24 2.59 17.55
N GLU A 39 -24.72 3.35 18.53
CA GLU A 39 -24.57 3.01 19.95
C GLU A 39 -25.63 2.02 20.46
N ASN A 40 -26.88 2.18 20.01
CA ASN A 40 -28.05 1.51 20.59
C ASN A 40 -28.48 0.23 19.84
N LEU A 41 -28.32 0.19 18.52
CA LEU A 41 -28.76 -0.95 17.71
C LEU A 41 -27.58 -1.88 17.40
N LYS A 42 -27.54 -3.02 18.09
CA LYS A 42 -26.46 -4.02 18.08
C LYS A 42 -27.04 -5.43 17.91
N PRO A 43 -26.23 -6.44 17.54
CA PRO A 43 -26.74 -7.81 17.41
C PRO A 43 -27.45 -8.32 18.67
N GLY A 44 -26.94 -7.99 19.87
CA GLY A 44 -27.56 -8.34 21.15
C GLY A 44 -28.90 -7.67 21.42
N THR A 45 -29.22 -6.55 20.77
CA THR A 45 -30.47 -5.79 20.96
C THR A 45 -31.50 -6.02 19.83
N GLY A 46 -31.28 -7.03 18.97
CA GLY A 46 -32.22 -7.41 17.92
C GLY A 46 -31.90 -6.88 16.51
N LEU A 47 -30.73 -6.24 16.30
CA LEU A 47 -30.28 -5.75 14.98
C LEU A 47 -30.36 -6.81 13.87
N CYS A 48 -30.16 -8.09 14.22
CA CYS A 48 -30.07 -9.19 13.27
C CYS A 48 -31.43 -9.85 12.91
N SER A 49 -32.54 -9.47 13.57
CA SER A 49 -33.86 -10.08 13.35
C SER A 49 -34.36 -9.84 11.92
N GLY A 50 -34.65 -10.91 11.17
CA GLY A 50 -35.07 -10.85 9.77
C GLY A 50 -33.99 -10.41 8.78
N CYS A 51 -32.72 -10.42 9.18
CA CYS A 51 -31.61 -10.04 8.28
C CYS A 51 -31.16 -11.25 7.46
N HIS A 52 -31.10 -11.12 6.13
CA HIS A 52 -30.54 -12.13 5.22
C HIS A 52 -29.12 -12.57 5.60
N PHE A 53 -28.33 -11.64 6.15
CA PHE A 53 -26.96 -11.92 6.58
C PHE A 53 -26.85 -12.49 8.01
N ASN A 54 -27.96 -12.74 8.70
CA ASN A 54 -27.94 -13.40 10.00
C ASN A 54 -27.73 -14.92 9.86
N THR A 55 -26.53 -15.33 9.47
CA THR A 55 -26.15 -16.73 9.26
C THR A 55 -24.97 -17.11 10.14
N ASN A 56 -24.73 -18.41 10.32
CA ASN A 56 -23.58 -18.89 11.10
C ASN A 56 -22.24 -18.46 10.47
N GLN A 57 -22.19 -18.31 9.15
CA GLN A 57 -20.97 -17.94 8.41
C GLN A 57 -20.67 -16.45 8.41
N ASN A 58 -21.62 -15.59 8.76
CA ASN A 58 -21.38 -14.16 8.83
C ASN A 58 -20.84 -13.80 10.22
N ILE A 59 -19.80 -12.95 10.25
CA ILE A 59 -19.18 -12.51 11.51
C ILE A 59 -19.97 -11.35 12.12
N CYS A 60 -20.61 -10.52 11.29
CA CYS A 60 -21.30 -9.32 11.74
C CYS A 60 -22.40 -9.58 12.80
N ASN A 61 -23.01 -10.76 12.87
CA ASN A 61 -23.99 -11.08 13.91
C ASN A 61 -23.38 -11.52 15.26
N LYS A 62 -22.05 -11.68 15.33
CA LYS A 62 -21.29 -12.11 16.53
C LYS A 62 -20.57 -10.97 17.24
N ILE A 63 -20.59 -9.78 16.65
CA ILE A 63 -19.75 -8.64 17.05
C ILE A 63 -20.61 -7.44 17.47
N GLU A 64 -20.46 -7.01 18.73
CA GLU A 64 -21.12 -5.82 19.29
C GLU A 64 -20.32 -4.53 19.06
N SER A 65 -18.98 -4.59 19.05
CA SER A 65 -18.12 -3.43 18.77
C SER A 65 -17.17 -3.72 17.62
N ILE A 66 -16.93 -2.77 16.73
CA ILE A 66 -16.06 -2.97 15.56
C ILE A 66 -14.58 -3.06 15.92
N LEU A 67 -13.77 -3.62 15.02
CA LEU A 67 -12.31 -3.44 15.07
C LEU A 67 -11.95 -2.08 14.46
N SER A 68 -11.11 -1.31 15.16
CA SER A 68 -10.61 -0.05 14.61
C SER A 68 -9.49 -0.27 13.59
N VAL A 69 -9.19 0.76 12.80
CA VAL A 69 -8.07 0.78 11.84
C VAL A 69 -6.70 0.54 12.49
N ARG A 70 -6.57 0.73 13.80
CA ARG A 70 -5.32 0.43 14.55
C ARG A 70 -5.02 -1.07 14.56
N VAL A 71 -6.05 -1.91 14.56
CA VAL A 71 -5.88 -3.37 14.56
C VAL A 71 -5.21 -3.83 13.27
N ALA A 72 -5.53 -3.24 12.12
CA ALA A 72 -4.84 -3.54 10.86
C ALA A 72 -3.33 -3.27 10.94
N LYS A 73 -2.96 -2.11 11.53
CA LYS A 73 -1.56 -1.71 11.72
C LYS A 73 -0.84 -2.65 12.69
N ASP A 74 -1.49 -3.04 13.78
CA ASP A 74 -0.92 -3.94 14.77
C ASP A 74 -0.74 -5.36 14.22
N LEU A 75 -1.73 -5.89 13.49
CA LEU A 75 -1.62 -7.17 12.79
C LEU A 75 -0.41 -7.16 11.84
N LEU A 76 -0.30 -6.13 11.00
CA LEU A 76 0.82 -6.00 10.06
C LEU A 76 2.17 -5.89 10.78
N ARG A 77 2.25 -5.04 11.81
CA ARG A 77 3.47 -4.80 12.57
C ARG A 77 3.96 -6.07 13.28
N TYR A 78 3.06 -6.78 13.95
CA TYR A 78 3.41 -8.00 14.67
C TYR A 78 3.69 -9.16 13.72
N SER A 79 2.98 -9.27 12.59
CA SER A 79 3.31 -10.24 11.55
C SER A 79 4.71 -10.02 11.00
N LYS A 80 5.11 -8.78 10.68
CA LYS A 80 6.49 -8.45 10.30
C LYS A 80 7.50 -8.85 11.37
N ALA A 81 7.21 -8.54 12.63
CA ALA A 81 8.12 -8.86 13.73
C ALA A 81 8.31 -10.38 13.90
N LEU A 82 7.23 -11.17 13.78
CA LEU A 82 7.31 -12.62 13.84
C LEU A 82 8.04 -13.20 12.62
N THR A 83 7.74 -12.72 11.41
CA THR A 83 8.46 -13.10 10.19
C THR A 83 9.96 -12.87 10.34
N TRP A 84 10.37 -11.70 10.85
CA TRP A 84 11.76 -11.38 11.11
C TRP A 84 12.39 -12.29 12.18
N LEU A 85 11.68 -12.54 13.30
CA LEU A 85 12.15 -13.42 14.38
C LEU A 85 12.38 -14.86 13.91
N LEU A 86 11.54 -15.33 12.99
CA LEU A 86 11.62 -16.68 12.40
C LEU A 86 12.60 -16.75 11.21
N ASN A 87 13.31 -15.65 10.92
CA ASN A 87 14.23 -15.54 9.77
C ASN A 87 13.57 -15.91 8.42
N LEU A 88 12.31 -15.48 8.24
CA LEU A 88 11.56 -15.67 7.00
C LEU A 88 11.65 -14.39 6.14
N GLU A 89 11.68 -14.54 4.82
CA GLU A 89 11.81 -13.38 3.91
C GLU A 89 10.50 -12.61 3.71
N LYS A 90 9.37 -13.30 3.81
CA LYS A 90 8.05 -12.79 3.43
C LYS A 90 7.00 -13.21 4.45
N ILE A 91 6.02 -12.32 4.64
CA ILE A 91 4.84 -12.63 5.47
C ILE A 91 3.91 -13.57 4.70
N ASP A 92 3.36 -14.56 5.40
CA ASP A 92 2.28 -15.41 4.92
C ASP A 92 0.99 -15.22 5.75
N ILE A 93 -0.14 -15.72 5.24
CA ILE A 93 -1.45 -15.64 5.91
C ILE A 93 -1.50 -16.39 7.24
N ASN A 94 -0.83 -17.53 7.37
CA ASN A 94 -0.75 -18.31 8.61
C ASN A 94 0.00 -17.54 9.71
N LEU A 95 1.00 -16.73 9.39
CA LEU A 95 1.64 -15.84 10.37
C LEU A 95 0.66 -14.78 10.88
N VAL A 96 -0.13 -14.17 9.99
CA VAL A 96 -1.21 -13.25 10.40
C VAL A 96 -2.22 -13.97 11.27
N LYS A 97 -2.68 -15.16 10.85
CA LYS A 97 -3.66 -15.98 11.57
C LYS A 97 -3.17 -16.40 12.96
N THR A 98 -1.88 -16.71 13.10
CA THR A 98 -1.26 -17.08 14.38
C THR A 98 -1.32 -15.94 15.39
N ILE A 99 -1.10 -14.70 14.93
CA ILE A 99 -1.03 -13.52 15.79
C ILE A 99 -2.42 -12.93 16.04
N ALA A 100 -3.32 -13.01 15.08
CA ALA A 100 -4.61 -12.33 15.11
C ALA A 100 -5.45 -12.56 16.38
N PRO A 101 -5.56 -13.77 16.95
CA PRO A 101 -6.31 -13.99 18.20
C PRO A 101 -5.77 -13.17 19.38
N TYR A 102 -4.44 -13.02 19.48
CA TYR A 102 -3.80 -12.25 20.54
C TYR A 102 -4.09 -10.75 20.40
N VAL A 103 -4.21 -10.25 19.18
CA VAL A 103 -4.52 -8.84 18.90
C VAL A 103 -6.01 -8.55 19.05
N ILE A 104 -6.87 -9.45 18.60
CA ILE A 104 -8.32 -9.20 18.44
C ILE A 104 -9.08 -9.43 19.75
N SER A 105 -8.77 -10.49 20.49
CA SER A 105 -9.59 -10.99 21.61
C SER A 105 -9.91 -9.96 22.70
N HIS A 106 -9.03 -8.99 22.91
CA HIS A 106 -9.18 -7.94 23.91
C HIS A 106 -9.61 -6.58 23.32
N ARG A 107 -9.85 -6.50 22.01
CA ARG A 107 -10.15 -5.26 21.28
C ARG A 107 -11.54 -5.21 20.66
N VAL A 108 -12.32 -6.25 20.89
CA VAL A 108 -13.65 -6.41 20.34
C VAL A 108 -14.58 -6.90 21.42
N LYS A 109 -15.80 -6.38 21.43
CA LYS A 109 -16.88 -6.90 22.24
C LYS A 109 -17.68 -7.89 21.39
N PHE A 110 -17.67 -9.15 21.80
CA PHE A 110 -18.49 -10.19 21.21
C PHE A 110 -19.90 -10.16 21.77
N THR A 111 -20.84 -10.78 21.07
CA THR A 111 -22.17 -11.02 21.62
C THR A 111 -22.08 -12.06 22.72
N THR A 112 -22.67 -11.77 23.89
CA THR A 112 -22.68 -12.71 25.02
C THR A 112 -23.27 -14.07 24.62
N ARG A 113 -24.34 -14.06 23.82
CA ARG A 113 -24.99 -15.29 23.34
C ARG A 113 -24.05 -16.20 22.55
N GLU A 114 -23.13 -15.67 21.75
CA GLU A 114 -22.21 -16.50 20.96
C GLU A 114 -20.98 -16.88 21.76
N LEU A 115 -20.47 -15.96 22.60
CA LEU A 115 -19.28 -16.17 23.42
C LEU A 115 -19.50 -17.21 24.54
N GLU A 116 -20.69 -17.27 25.13
CA GLU A 116 -21.01 -18.23 26.21
C GLU A 116 -21.35 -19.64 25.71
N LYS A 117 -21.55 -19.82 24.40
CA LYS A 117 -21.83 -21.15 23.83
C LYS A 117 -20.61 -22.05 23.92
N SER A 118 -20.85 -23.35 24.08
CA SER A 118 -19.81 -24.37 23.88
C SER A 118 -19.20 -24.24 22.47
N PRO A 119 -17.87 -24.39 22.31
CA PRO A 119 -16.87 -24.75 23.32
C PRO A 119 -16.10 -23.54 23.90
N TYR A 120 -16.71 -22.36 23.94
CA TYR A 120 -16.00 -21.12 24.31
C TYR A 120 -16.21 -20.72 25.77
N TRP A 121 -17.43 -20.88 26.31
CA TRP A 121 -17.77 -20.62 27.73
C TRP A 121 -17.17 -19.31 28.27
N GLY A 122 -17.33 -18.22 27.52
CA GLY A 122 -16.83 -16.90 27.92
C GLY A 122 -15.40 -16.59 27.44
N ASN A 123 -14.65 -17.55 26.87
CA ASN A 123 -13.25 -17.38 26.47
C ASN A 123 -13.11 -16.58 25.15
N PRO A 124 -12.71 -15.29 25.19
CA PRO A 124 -12.67 -14.44 23.99
C PRO A 124 -11.55 -14.84 23.03
N TYR A 125 -10.46 -15.41 23.55
CA TYR A 125 -9.34 -15.85 22.74
C TYR A 125 -9.70 -17.09 21.92
N ALA A 126 -10.30 -18.11 22.55
CA ALA A 126 -10.78 -19.31 21.87
C ALA A 126 -11.85 -18.96 20.82
N PHE A 127 -12.77 -18.04 21.15
CA PHE A 127 -13.77 -17.57 20.20
C PHE A 127 -13.18 -16.73 19.05
N SER A 128 -12.14 -15.93 19.32
CA SER A 128 -11.41 -15.22 18.26
C SER A 128 -10.78 -16.19 17.25
N LYS A 129 -10.21 -17.31 17.71
CA LYS A 129 -9.67 -18.35 16.82
C LYS A 129 -10.75 -18.91 15.89
N SER A 130 -11.91 -19.27 16.43
CA SER A 130 -12.98 -19.83 15.61
C SER A 130 -13.56 -18.82 14.61
N ILE A 131 -13.68 -17.55 14.98
CA ILE A 131 -14.04 -16.47 14.06
C ILE A 131 -13.03 -16.36 12.92
N LEU A 132 -11.72 -16.42 13.24
CA LEU A 132 -10.67 -16.34 12.23
C LEU A 132 -10.69 -17.53 11.27
N ASP A 133 -11.06 -18.73 11.72
CA ASP A 133 -11.26 -19.89 10.84
C ASP A 133 -12.42 -19.67 9.86
N ILE A 134 -13.52 -19.06 10.32
CA ILE A 134 -14.64 -18.68 9.44
C ILE A 134 -14.17 -17.63 8.42
N ILE A 135 -13.45 -16.60 8.86
CA ILE A 135 -12.92 -15.54 7.98
C ILE A 135 -11.99 -16.14 6.93
N GLN A 136 -11.09 -17.05 7.31
CA GLN A 136 -10.20 -17.72 6.36
C GLN A 136 -10.97 -18.50 5.29
N LYS A 137 -11.98 -19.29 5.68
CA LYS A 137 -12.82 -20.00 4.71
C LYS A 137 -13.52 -19.03 3.75
N ARG A 138 -14.07 -17.94 4.28
CA ARG A 138 -14.70 -16.90 3.44
C ARG A 138 -13.71 -16.17 2.54
N PHE A 139 -12.48 -15.96 3.01
CA PHE A 139 -11.43 -15.31 2.24
C PHE A 139 -11.05 -16.18 1.03
N ILE A 140 -10.85 -17.48 1.25
CA ILE A 140 -10.60 -18.46 0.18
C ILE A 140 -11.77 -18.47 -0.81
N ASN A 141 -13.01 -18.54 -0.31
CA ASN A 141 -14.20 -18.52 -1.17
C ASN A 141 -14.35 -17.20 -1.96
N ARG A 142 -13.73 -16.11 -1.52
CA ARG A 142 -13.72 -14.80 -2.21
C ARG A 142 -12.50 -14.60 -3.10
N ALA A 143 -11.60 -15.56 -3.25
CA ALA A 143 -10.34 -15.40 -3.99
C ALA A 143 -10.58 -14.85 -5.41
N ASP A 144 -11.55 -15.41 -6.13
CA ASP A 144 -11.91 -14.98 -7.48
C ASP A 144 -12.38 -13.51 -7.53
N CYS A 145 -13.10 -13.05 -6.49
CA CYS A 145 -13.55 -11.66 -6.41
C CYS A 145 -12.37 -10.68 -6.28
N TYR A 146 -11.34 -11.05 -5.52
CA TYR A 146 -10.11 -10.25 -5.43
C TYR A 146 -9.36 -10.22 -6.77
N GLN A 147 -9.28 -11.35 -7.46
CA GLN A 147 -8.66 -11.41 -8.78
C GLN A 147 -9.43 -10.58 -9.82
N ILE A 148 -10.76 -10.60 -9.77
CA ILE A 148 -11.61 -9.74 -10.62
C ILE A 148 -11.32 -8.26 -10.32
N ALA A 149 -11.32 -7.87 -9.05
CA ALA A 149 -11.02 -6.48 -8.67
C ALA A 149 -9.63 -6.04 -9.15
N GLU A 150 -8.65 -6.94 -9.13
CA GLU A 150 -7.32 -6.69 -9.69
C GLU A 150 -7.34 -6.50 -11.20
N ARG A 151 -8.03 -7.36 -11.95
CA ARG A 151 -8.20 -7.17 -13.40
C ARG A 151 -8.81 -5.82 -13.73
N PHE A 152 -9.84 -5.38 -13.00
CA PHE A 152 -10.38 -4.04 -13.17
C PHE A 152 -9.34 -2.95 -12.87
N ARG A 153 -8.57 -3.11 -11.79
CA ARG A 153 -7.49 -2.17 -11.42
C ARG A 153 -6.42 -2.06 -12.50
N ASP A 154 -6.11 -3.17 -13.16
CA ASP A 154 -5.10 -3.25 -14.22
C ASP A 154 -5.68 -2.90 -15.60
N GLY A 155 -7.00 -2.71 -15.73
CA GLY A 155 -7.65 -2.41 -17.01
C GLY A 155 -7.87 -3.63 -17.91
N GLU A 156 -7.85 -4.84 -17.35
CA GLU A 156 -7.93 -6.14 -18.04
C GLU A 156 -9.23 -6.90 -17.71
N SER A 157 -10.30 -6.17 -17.42
CA SER A 157 -11.60 -6.74 -17.07
C SER A 157 -12.17 -7.62 -18.18
N LYS A 158 -12.80 -8.75 -17.80
CA LYS A 158 -13.52 -9.64 -18.71
C LYS A 158 -15.02 -9.35 -18.72
N SER A 159 -15.72 -9.84 -19.74
CA SER A 159 -17.16 -9.59 -19.91
C SER A 159 -18.04 -10.22 -18.81
N ASP A 160 -17.59 -11.34 -18.22
CA ASP A 160 -18.28 -12.10 -17.18
C ASP A 160 -17.96 -11.63 -15.75
N ASP A 161 -16.89 -10.85 -15.57
CA ASP A 161 -16.37 -10.43 -14.27
C ASP A 161 -17.42 -9.74 -13.38
N LEU A 162 -18.20 -8.80 -13.94
CA LEU A 162 -19.25 -8.10 -13.20
C LEU A 162 -20.39 -9.03 -12.79
N THR A 163 -20.72 -10.01 -13.63
CA THR A 163 -21.77 -10.99 -13.34
C THR A 163 -21.35 -11.84 -12.15
N THR A 164 -20.09 -12.30 -12.14
CA THR A 164 -19.52 -13.04 -11.02
C THR A 164 -19.55 -12.22 -9.73
N LEU A 165 -19.08 -10.97 -9.74
CA LEU A 165 -19.14 -10.10 -8.55
C LEU A 165 -20.58 -9.90 -8.04
N LYS A 166 -21.53 -9.65 -8.94
CA LYS A 166 -22.96 -9.48 -8.59
C LYS A 166 -23.56 -10.74 -7.96
N ASN A 167 -23.10 -11.93 -8.34
CA ASN A 167 -23.54 -13.17 -7.71
C ASN A 167 -23.05 -13.27 -6.26
N TYR A 168 -21.77 -12.96 -6.01
CA TYR A 168 -21.22 -12.94 -4.66
C TYR A 168 -21.80 -11.82 -3.78
N GLN A 169 -22.11 -10.65 -4.36
CA GLN A 169 -22.70 -9.50 -3.67
C GLN A 169 -23.93 -9.84 -2.80
N LYS A 170 -24.72 -10.82 -3.23
CA LYS A 170 -25.96 -11.22 -2.55
C LYS A 170 -25.70 -11.77 -1.15
N ASN A 171 -24.57 -12.45 -0.95
CA ASN A 171 -24.26 -13.20 0.27
C ASN A 171 -22.96 -12.76 0.95
N ASP A 172 -22.27 -11.77 0.36
CA ASP A 172 -20.97 -11.34 0.81
C ASP A 172 -20.86 -9.83 1.02
N LEU A 173 -20.62 -9.42 2.27
CA LEU A 173 -20.58 -8.01 2.66
C LEU A 173 -19.37 -7.26 2.09
N ILE A 174 -18.19 -7.88 2.02
CA ILE A 174 -16.99 -7.21 1.46
C ILE A 174 -17.16 -7.01 -0.03
N VAL A 175 -17.69 -8.01 -0.75
CA VAL A 175 -17.98 -7.87 -2.18
C VAL A 175 -19.00 -6.74 -2.38
N LYS A 176 -20.05 -6.71 -1.55
CA LYS A 176 -21.12 -5.72 -1.66
C LYS A 176 -20.70 -4.28 -1.36
N TYR A 177 -19.91 -4.08 -0.30
CA TYR A 177 -19.59 -2.74 0.21
C TYR A 177 -18.20 -2.23 -0.18
N ASP A 178 -17.29 -3.11 -0.59
CA ASP A 178 -15.91 -2.73 -0.92
C ASP A 178 -15.61 -3.00 -2.40
N LEU A 179 -15.68 -4.27 -2.84
CA LEU A 179 -15.19 -4.64 -4.17
C LEU A 179 -16.07 -4.12 -5.31
N ILE A 180 -17.40 -4.24 -5.21
CA ILE A 180 -18.29 -3.70 -6.24
C ILE A 180 -18.23 -2.18 -6.33
N PRO A 181 -18.31 -1.42 -5.22
CA PRO A 181 -18.15 0.03 -5.28
C PRO A 181 -16.81 0.44 -5.90
N PHE A 182 -15.70 -0.22 -5.52
CA PHE A 182 -14.40 -0.01 -6.15
C PHE A 182 -14.45 -0.26 -7.65
N VAL A 183 -14.90 -1.44 -8.08
CA VAL A 183 -14.98 -1.81 -9.50
C VAL A 183 -15.86 -0.84 -10.28
N ASN A 184 -17.04 -0.48 -9.77
CA ASN A 184 -17.93 0.48 -10.41
C ASN A 184 -17.29 1.87 -10.57
N SER A 185 -16.46 2.29 -9.60
CA SER A 185 -15.78 3.60 -9.68
C SER A 185 -14.77 3.68 -10.84
N ILE A 186 -14.14 2.56 -11.21
CA ILE A 186 -13.14 2.47 -12.28
C ILE A 186 -13.66 1.84 -13.56
N ASN A 187 -14.87 1.31 -13.56
CA ASN A 187 -15.50 0.68 -14.73
C ASN A 187 -16.02 1.73 -15.72
N ASN A 188 -15.09 2.38 -16.42
CA ASN A 188 -15.38 3.34 -17.48
C ASN A 188 -14.40 3.17 -18.64
N LYS A 189 -14.67 3.81 -19.79
CA LYS A 189 -13.84 3.66 -21.00
C LYS A 189 -12.46 4.31 -20.91
N LYS A 190 -12.23 5.24 -19.97
CA LYS A 190 -10.98 6.00 -19.85
C LYS A 190 -9.96 5.28 -18.98
N TYR A 191 -10.40 4.71 -17.86
CA TYR A 191 -9.51 4.08 -16.86
C TYR A 191 -8.64 2.95 -17.45
N PRO A 192 -9.20 1.94 -18.16
CA PRO A 192 -8.38 0.87 -18.73
C PRO A 192 -7.31 1.37 -19.70
N LYS A 193 -7.61 2.42 -20.49
CA LYS A 193 -6.64 3.00 -21.43
C LYS A 193 -5.43 3.57 -20.72
N ILE A 194 -5.64 4.28 -19.61
CA ILE A 194 -4.55 4.86 -18.82
C ILE A 194 -3.78 3.76 -18.09
N ALA A 195 -4.47 2.80 -17.46
CA ALA A 195 -3.82 1.69 -16.77
C ALA A 195 -2.93 0.86 -17.71
N GLN A 196 -3.43 0.54 -18.91
CA GLN A 196 -2.67 -0.19 -19.93
C GLN A 196 -1.52 0.65 -20.50
N LYS A 197 -1.73 1.94 -20.77
CA LYS A 197 -0.66 2.86 -21.20
C LYS A 197 0.50 2.89 -20.20
N ILE A 198 0.21 2.93 -18.89
CA ILE A 198 1.24 2.87 -17.84
C ILE A 198 1.97 1.53 -17.88
N LYS A 199 1.24 0.42 -18.00
CA LYS A 199 1.82 -0.93 -18.05
C LYS A 199 2.73 -1.14 -19.26
N GLU A 200 2.31 -0.70 -20.43
CA GLU A 200 3.08 -0.75 -21.67
C GLU A 200 4.33 0.14 -21.59
N ALA A 201 4.16 1.40 -21.17
CA ALA A 201 5.28 2.33 -21.01
C ALA A 201 6.31 1.81 -19.99
N ALA A 202 5.85 1.24 -18.87
CA ALA A 202 6.72 0.63 -17.88
C ALA A 202 7.51 -0.56 -18.44
N LYS A 203 6.86 -1.42 -19.23
CA LYS A 203 7.52 -2.57 -19.86
C LYS A 203 8.56 -2.13 -20.91
N ASN A 204 8.26 -1.08 -21.68
CA ASN A 204 9.10 -0.61 -22.77
C ASN A 204 10.20 0.37 -22.34
N GLY A 205 10.19 0.82 -21.09
CA GLY A 205 11.15 1.83 -20.61
C GLY A 205 10.83 3.25 -21.07
N GLU A 206 9.56 3.54 -21.39
CA GLU A 206 9.12 4.85 -21.93
C GLU A 206 8.92 5.87 -20.80
N ILE A 207 10.03 6.34 -20.23
CA ILE A 207 10.06 7.21 -19.04
C ILE A 207 9.32 8.53 -19.28
N GLU A 208 9.46 9.15 -20.46
CA GLU A 208 8.75 10.39 -20.80
C GLU A 208 7.23 10.19 -20.81
N VAL A 209 6.76 9.03 -21.29
CA VAL A 209 5.34 8.67 -21.31
C VAL A 209 4.83 8.46 -19.87
N LEU A 210 5.60 7.76 -19.02
CA LEU A 210 5.26 7.57 -17.61
C LEU A 210 5.18 8.91 -16.84
N ALA A 211 6.12 9.82 -17.08
CA ALA A 211 6.16 11.14 -16.45
C ALA A 211 4.96 12.00 -16.89
N SER A 212 4.67 12.03 -18.20
CA SER A 212 3.50 12.73 -18.74
C SER A 212 2.19 12.19 -18.14
N VAL A 213 1.98 10.87 -18.14
CA VAL A 213 0.77 10.28 -17.57
C VAL A 213 0.64 10.59 -16.08
N ARG A 214 1.75 10.57 -15.33
CA ARG A 214 1.72 10.94 -13.91
C ARG A 214 1.28 12.39 -13.71
N ASN A 215 1.83 13.32 -14.48
CA ASN A 215 1.49 14.75 -14.37
C ASN A 215 0.02 15.00 -14.74
N ASP A 216 -0.48 14.38 -15.81
CA ASP A 216 -1.90 14.46 -16.18
C ASP A 216 -2.81 13.95 -15.06
N LEU A 217 -2.39 12.89 -14.34
CA LEU A 217 -3.12 12.34 -13.20
C LEU A 217 -3.05 13.21 -11.93
N LEU A 218 -1.98 14.00 -11.75
CA LEU A 218 -1.86 14.98 -10.66
C LEU A 218 -2.83 16.15 -10.88
N GLU A 219 -2.98 16.60 -12.13
CA GLU A 219 -3.91 17.66 -12.51
C GLU A 219 -5.37 17.19 -12.48
N ASN A 220 -5.64 15.94 -12.90
CA ASN A 220 -6.99 15.39 -12.96
C ASN A 220 -7.44 14.79 -11.60
N ILE A 221 -7.86 15.68 -10.70
CA ILE A 221 -8.27 15.33 -9.33
C ILE A 221 -9.43 14.32 -9.29
N ASP A 222 -10.35 14.38 -10.25
CA ASP A 222 -11.54 13.51 -10.26
C ASP A 222 -11.31 12.15 -10.93
N PHE A 223 -10.08 11.87 -11.40
CA PHE A 223 -9.79 10.60 -12.03
C PHE A 223 -9.88 9.44 -11.02
N PRO A 224 -10.64 8.37 -11.33
CA PRO A 224 -10.90 7.32 -10.35
C PRO A 224 -9.62 6.52 -10.09
N ASN A 225 -9.40 6.18 -8.82
CA ASN A 225 -8.20 5.46 -8.35
C ASN A 225 -6.86 6.11 -8.77
N ARG A 226 -6.83 7.45 -8.96
CA ARG A 226 -5.63 8.19 -9.41
C ARG A 226 -4.40 7.96 -8.55
N ALA A 227 -4.56 7.90 -7.23
CA ALA A 227 -3.45 7.76 -6.30
C ALA A 227 -2.67 6.45 -6.51
N TYR A 228 -3.39 5.37 -6.85
CA TYR A 228 -2.76 4.10 -7.21
C TYR A 228 -1.94 4.22 -8.50
N LEU A 229 -2.52 4.81 -9.54
CA LEU A 229 -1.86 4.98 -10.84
C LEU A 229 -0.63 5.90 -10.75
N ILE A 230 -0.73 7.01 -10.02
CA ILE A 230 0.40 7.90 -9.72
C ILE A 230 1.52 7.14 -9.00
N ASN A 231 1.17 6.34 -7.98
CA ASN A 231 2.16 5.56 -7.26
C ASN A 231 2.80 4.49 -8.14
N LEU A 232 2.05 3.86 -9.05
CA LEU A 232 2.58 2.93 -10.03
C LEU A 232 3.59 3.62 -10.96
N CYS A 233 3.23 4.78 -11.51
CA CYS A 233 4.18 5.60 -12.30
C CYS A 233 5.44 5.92 -11.50
N ASN A 234 5.30 6.40 -10.25
CA ASN A 234 6.44 6.76 -9.41
C ASN A 234 7.37 5.56 -9.13
N GLN A 235 6.82 4.38 -8.88
CA GLN A 235 7.60 3.17 -8.64
C GLN A 235 8.38 2.75 -9.88
N GLU A 236 7.75 2.75 -11.05
CA GLU A 236 8.40 2.38 -12.30
C GLU A 236 9.42 3.43 -12.74
N LEU A 237 9.08 4.71 -12.62
CA LEU A 237 10.01 5.83 -12.84
C LEU A 237 11.25 5.69 -11.96
N TYR A 238 11.08 5.50 -10.65
CA TYR A 238 12.19 5.29 -9.74
C TYR A 238 13.05 4.10 -10.15
N LYS A 239 12.42 2.93 -10.37
CA LYS A 239 13.12 1.70 -10.75
C LYS A 239 13.94 1.84 -12.03
N GLN A 240 13.47 2.64 -12.99
CA GLN A 240 14.11 2.80 -14.30
C GLN A 240 15.11 3.95 -14.37
N THR A 241 15.02 4.92 -13.44
CA THR A 241 15.85 6.14 -13.47
C THR A 241 16.84 6.25 -12.34
N VAL A 242 16.71 5.44 -11.29
CA VAL A 242 17.65 5.46 -10.17
C VAL A 242 19.08 5.27 -10.70
N SER A 243 19.89 6.28 -10.48
CA SER A 243 21.29 6.32 -10.85
C SER A 243 22.09 6.93 -9.71
N ASP A 244 23.14 6.22 -9.29
CA ASP A 244 24.07 6.65 -8.28
C ASP A 244 25.34 7.17 -8.93
N TYR A 245 25.82 8.30 -8.44
CA TYR A 245 27.05 8.93 -8.89
C TYR A 245 27.93 9.32 -7.71
N ILE A 246 29.24 9.22 -7.90
CA ILE A 246 30.26 9.60 -6.92
C ILE A 246 31.22 10.60 -7.53
N PHE A 247 31.58 11.61 -6.74
CA PHE A 247 32.61 12.57 -7.06
C PHE A 247 33.36 13.03 -5.80
N LYS A 248 34.49 13.71 -5.99
CA LYS A 248 35.27 14.30 -4.90
C LYS A 248 34.68 15.64 -4.46
N TYR A 249 34.65 15.91 -3.16
CA TYR A 249 34.07 17.13 -2.60
C TYR A 249 34.64 18.42 -3.21
N VAL A 250 35.89 18.42 -3.67
CA VAL A 250 36.51 19.55 -4.39
C VAL A 250 35.68 20.01 -5.61
N ASN A 251 34.98 19.09 -6.29
CA ASN A 251 34.15 19.38 -7.47
C ASN A 251 32.70 19.80 -7.12
N ASN A 252 32.35 19.94 -5.84
CA ASN A 252 30.96 20.21 -5.44
C ASN A 252 30.40 21.53 -5.98
N LYS A 253 31.23 22.57 -6.10
CA LYS A 253 30.85 23.89 -6.63
C LYS A 253 30.59 23.83 -8.12
N GLU A 254 31.38 23.07 -8.85
CA GLU A 254 31.24 22.87 -10.30
C GLU A 254 29.93 22.12 -10.58
N ILE A 255 29.73 20.97 -9.92
CA ILE A 255 28.49 20.19 -10.03
C ILE A 255 27.27 21.02 -9.64
N TRP A 256 27.35 21.80 -8.56
CA TRP A 256 26.28 22.71 -8.18
C TRP A 256 25.97 23.73 -9.29
N ALA A 257 26.99 24.37 -9.87
CA ALA A 257 26.82 25.37 -10.93
C ALA A 257 26.21 24.75 -12.20
N ASP A 258 26.69 23.58 -12.61
CA ASP A 258 26.20 22.87 -13.80
C ASP A 258 24.72 22.51 -13.65
N ILE A 259 24.34 21.95 -12.49
CA ILE A 259 22.95 21.56 -12.24
C ILE A 259 22.02 22.79 -12.18
N VAL A 260 22.45 23.86 -11.52
CA VAL A 260 21.62 25.06 -11.31
C VAL A 260 21.45 25.88 -12.59
N SER A 261 22.42 25.84 -13.50
CA SER A 261 22.29 26.50 -14.81
C SER A 261 21.10 25.95 -15.61
N GLU A 262 20.84 24.65 -15.49
CA GLU A 262 19.77 23.94 -16.19
C GLU A 262 18.47 23.85 -15.38
N ILE A 263 18.57 23.75 -14.05
CA ILE A 263 17.43 23.62 -13.14
C ILE A 263 17.55 24.64 -11.98
N PRO A 264 17.26 25.93 -12.21
CA PRO A 264 17.51 27.01 -11.25
C PRO A 264 16.84 26.83 -9.88
N LYS A 265 15.68 26.16 -9.84
CA LYS A 265 14.93 25.88 -8.60
C LYS A 265 15.70 25.00 -7.60
N LEU A 266 16.77 24.33 -8.03
CA LEU A 266 17.61 23.49 -7.17
C LEU A 266 18.73 24.24 -6.46
N ASP A 267 18.93 25.54 -6.72
CA ASP A 267 20.05 26.31 -6.18
C ASP A 267 20.19 26.21 -4.65
N LYS A 268 19.18 26.71 -3.93
CA LYS A 268 19.20 26.72 -2.47
C LYS A 268 19.24 25.29 -1.88
N PRO A 269 18.41 24.33 -2.32
CA PRO A 269 18.48 22.95 -1.83
C PRO A 269 19.86 22.28 -2.01
N LEU A 270 20.52 22.47 -3.15
CA LEU A 270 21.82 21.87 -3.44
C LEU A 270 22.94 22.50 -2.62
N LYS A 271 22.98 23.83 -2.51
CA LYS A 271 23.92 24.53 -1.60
C LYS A 271 23.81 23.97 -0.20
N GLU A 272 22.59 23.92 0.34
CA GLU A 272 22.37 23.42 1.68
C GLU A 272 22.76 21.94 1.83
N ALA A 273 22.67 21.12 0.78
CA ALA A 273 23.09 19.72 0.80
C ALA A 273 24.61 19.57 0.83
N PHE A 274 25.35 20.37 0.05
CA PHE A 274 26.82 20.30 0.00
C PHE A 274 27.55 20.99 1.16
N MET A 275 26.87 21.81 1.97
CA MET A 275 27.50 22.65 3.00
C MET A 275 28.30 21.91 4.09
N ARG A 276 27.93 20.67 4.43
CA ARG A 276 28.53 19.92 5.54
C ARG A 276 28.34 18.43 5.35
N ARG A 277 29.05 17.64 6.14
CA ARG A 277 28.80 16.21 6.28
C ARG A 277 27.35 15.95 6.70
N GLN A 278 26.55 15.40 5.79
CA GLN A 278 25.15 15.06 6.01
C GLN A 278 24.61 14.22 4.86
N THR A 279 23.46 13.61 5.09
CA THR A 279 22.59 13.08 4.04
C THR A 279 21.38 14.01 3.90
N LYS A 280 21.08 14.47 2.69
CA LYS A 280 19.95 15.34 2.42
C LYS A 280 19.16 14.84 1.22
N GLN A 281 17.84 14.71 1.40
CA GLN A 281 16.91 14.44 0.32
C GLN A 281 16.29 15.74 -0.18
N ILE A 282 16.35 15.95 -1.49
CA ILE A 282 15.72 17.06 -2.20
C ILE A 282 14.61 16.45 -3.05
N ARG A 283 13.39 16.96 -2.88
CA ARG A 283 12.20 16.48 -3.61
C ARG A 283 11.55 17.63 -4.34
N THR A 284 11.33 17.44 -5.64
CA THR A 284 10.43 18.25 -6.46
C THR A 284 9.26 17.36 -6.92
N GLU A 285 8.41 17.88 -7.80
CA GLU A 285 7.28 17.14 -8.37
C GLU A 285 7.70 15.91 -9.19
N ASP A 286 8.83 15.98 -9.90
CA ASP A 286 9.29 14.95 -10.84
C ASP A 286 10.74 14.46 -10.60
N LEU A 287 11.34 14.86 -9.47
CA LEU A 287 12.74 14.60 -9.17
C LEU A 287 12.95 14.35 -7.67
N LEU A 288 13.64 13.26 -7.38
CA LEU A 288 14.20 12.94 -6.08
C LEU A 288 15.73 12.90 -6.24
N ILE A 289 16.41 13.74 -5.47
CA ILE A 289 17.87 13.69 -5.31
C ILE A 289 18.18 13.33 -3.87
N GLU A 290 19.01 12.33 -3.64
CA GLU A 290 19.62 12.07 -2.34
C GLU A 290 21.11 12.36 -2.43
N ILE A 291 21.60 13.29 -1.61
CA ILE A 291 23.01 13.68 -1.56
C ILE A 291 23.58 13.24 -0.22
N ASN A 292 24.68 12.50 -0.26
CA ASN A 292 25.43 12.09 0.91
C ASN A 292 26.86 12.64 0.83
N VAL A 293 27.15 13.64 1.67
CA VAL A 293 28.48 14.22 1.83
C VAL A 293 29.17 13.51 2.98
N THR A 294 30.25 12.76 2.69
CA THR A 294 30.97 11.98 3.72
C THR A 294 31.94 12.83 4.54
N GLY A 295 32.44 13.93 3.96
CA GLY A 295 33.36 14.90 4.57
C GLY A 295 33.48 16.15 3.70
N THR A 296 34.13 17.19 4.24
CA THR A 296 34.30 18.49 3.56
C THR A 296 35.76 18.78 3.19
N ASN A 297 36.63 17.76 3.26
CA ASN A 297 37.99 17.83 2.69
C ASN A 297 37.92 17.53 1.20
N ASP A 298 38.83 18.07 0.40
CA ASP A 298 38.83 17.95 -1.07
C ASP A 298 38.69 16.51 -1.59
N ASP A 299 39.38 15.55 -0.95
CA ASP A 299 39.32 14.12 -1.30
C ASP A 299 38.13 13.34 -0.72
N SER A 300 37.26 14.00 0.07
CA SER A 300 36.07 13.35 0.61
C SER A 300 35.10 12.97 -0.50
N LEU A 301 34.46 11.81 -0.39
CA LEU A 301 33.49 11.37 -1.38
C LEU A 301 32.13 12.03 -1.15
N VAL A 302 31.47 12.38 -2.24
CA VAL A 302 30.08 12.79 -2.27
C VAL A 302 29.34 11.83 -3.19
N ASN A 303 28.28 11.21 -2.67
CA ASN A 303 27.36 10.42 -3.47
C ASN A 303 26.12 11.27 -3.78
N ILE A 304 25.66 11.22 -5.03
CA ILE A 304 24.41 11.80 -5.48
C ILE A 304 23.60 10.73 -6.21
N GLN A 305 22.48 10.35 -5.61
CA GLN A 305 21.50 9.46 -6.20
C GLN A 305 20.37 10.28 -6.81
N ILE A 306 20.02 9.99 -8.06
CA ILE A 306 18.99 10.71 -8.81
C ILE A 306 17.94 9.71 -9.28
N SER A 307 16.66 10.06 -9.08
CA SER A 307 15.53 9.27 -9.57
C SER A 307 14.32 10.17 -9.82
N GLY A 308 13.39 9.74 -10.67
CA GLY A 308 12.20 10.51 -11.02
C GLY A 308 11.79 10.31 -12.47
N GLY A 309 11.17 11.32 -13.07
CA GLY A 309 10.78 11.30 -14.48
C GLY A 309 11.64 12.22 -15.33
N SER A 310 11.01 13.14 -16.04
CA SER A 310 11.65 13.95 -17.09
C SER A 310 12.79 14.81 -16.57
N GLU A 311 12.61 15.44 -15.40
CA GLU A 311 13.65 16.24 -14.75
C GLU A 311 14.84 15.39 -14.30
N ALA A 312 14.60 14.17 -13.82
CA ALA A 312 15.66 13.23 -13.46
C ALA A 312 16.48 12.80 -14.67
N LEU A 313 15.83 12.53 -15.81
CA LEU A 313 16.53 12.22 -17.05
C LEU A 313 17.37 13.39 -17.56
N ARG A 314 16.84 14.62 -17.50
CA ARG A 314 17.59 15.82 -17.89
C ARG A 314 18.83 16.00 -17.00
N LEU A 315 18.65 15.88 -15.68
CA LEU A 315 19.73 15.97 -14.70
C LEU A 315 20.80 14.90 -14.93
N ARG A 316 20.36 13.67 -15.21
CA ARG A 316 21.23 12.54 -15.52
C ARG A 316 22.10 12.81 -16.75
N LYS A 317 21.51 13.32 -17.83
CA LYS A 317 22.25 13.68 -19.06
C LYS A 317 23.31 14.75 -18.81
N ILE A 318 23.02 15.72 -17.95
CA ILE A 318 24.00 16.76 -17.57
C ILE A 318 25.16 16.14 -16.81
N ILE A 319 24.86 15.33 -15.78
CA ILE A 319 25.88 14.70 -14.94
C ILE A 319 26.74 13.70 -15.71
N GLU A 320 26.16 12.92 -16.61
CA GLU A 320 26.89 11.97 -17.46
C GLU A 320 27.84 12.64 -18.47
N GLN A 321 27.73 13.97 -18.67
CA GLN A 321 28.66 14.74 -19.51
C GLN A 321 29.83 15.34 -18.72
N LEU A 322 29.84 15.22 -17.39
CA LEU A 322 30.90 15.79 -16.56
C LEU A 322 32.02 14.77 -16.36
N ASP A 323 33.27 15.19 -16.60
CA ASP A 323 34.43 14.27 -16.59
C ASP A 323 34.90 13.87 -15.17
N TYR A 324 34.42 14.56 -14.13
CA TYR A 324 34.86 14.43 -12.72
C TYR A 324 33.86 13.70 -11.82
N ILE A 325 32.83 13.09 -12.41
CA ILE A 325 31.81 12.31 -11.71
C ILE A 325 31.74 10.92 -12.32
N GLN A 326 31.67 9.90 -11.47
CA GLN A 326 31.65 8.51 -11.88
C GLN A 326 30.31 7.91 -11.50
N ARG A 327 29.71 7.13 -12.40
CA ARG A 327 28.50 6.36 -12.09
C ARG A 327 28.90 5.13 -11.28
N GLU A 328 28.21 4.86 -10.18
CA GLU A 328 28.28 3.56 -9.50
C GLU A 328 27.44 2.54 -10.27
N GLU A 329 28.00 1.35 -10.52
CA GLU A 329 27.32 0.23 -11.19
C GLU A 329 26.29 -0.47 -10.30
#